data_AF-A0A3D2VCH5-F1
#
_entry.id   AF-A0A3D2VCH5-F1
#
_cell.length_a   1.000
_cell.length_b   1.000
_cell.length_c   1.000
_cell.angle_alpha   90.00
_cell.angle_beta   90.00
_cell.angle_gamma   90.00
#
_symmetry.space_group_name_H-M   'P 1'
#
loop_
_entity.id
_entity.type
_entity.pdbx_description
1 polymer ?
#
loop_
_entity_poly.entity_id
_entity_poly.type
_entity_poly.pdbx_seq_one_letter_code
_entity_poly.pdbx_strand_id
1 'polypeptide(L)'
;MVADIPGLIEGAAAGAGLGVQFLRHLSRTRLLLHVVDINDSSGVTPRMAVEAVFRELKAFDQQLADRDRWLVFSKSDCLDPAVASAVCEETLAALAWKNPWFLISGVSGEGCQEMCQKIWHKLDTDGREH
;
A
#
# COMPACT_ATOMS: atom_id res chain seq x y z
N MET A 1 -11.39 -9.94 8.57
CA MET A 1 -11.24 -8.66 9.29
C MET A 1 -10.58 -7.69 8.34
N VAL A 2 -11.19 -6.53 8.09
CA VAL A 2 -10.53 -5.41 7.41
C VAL A 2 -9.92 -4.57 8.53
N ALA A 3 -8.60 -4.43 8.53
CA ALA A 3 -7.89 -3.55 9.46
C ALA A 3 -7.44 -2.33 8.64
N ASP A 4 -7.95 -1.16 8.99
CA ASP A 4 -7.49 0.10 8.42
C ASP A 4 -6.14 0.47 9.05
N ILE A 5 -5.22 0.99 8.24
CA ILE A 5 -3.90 1.46 8.66
C ILE A 5 -3.95 2.99 8.72
N PRO A 6 -4.33 3.61 9.84
CA PRO A 6 -4.24 5.06 9.95
C PRO A 6 -2.76 5.49 10.01
N GLY A 7 -2.35 6.29 9.02
CA GLY A 7 -1.18 7.16 9.08
C GLY A 7 0.17 6.52 8.76
N LEU A 8 0.56 6.51 7.48
CA LEU A 8 1.97 6.66 7.11
C LEU A 8 2.37 8.14 6.90
N ILE A 9 1.54 9.06 7.37
CA ILE A 9 1.75 10.50 7.20
C ILE A 9 1.38 11.12 8.55
N GLU A 10 2.33 11.88 9.11
CA GLU A 10 2.38 12.48 10.45
C GLU A 10 2.88 11.56 11.60
N GLY A 11 4.19 11.26 11.61
CA GLY A 11 4.87 10.86 12.87
C GLY A 11 6.00 9.82 12.79
N ALA A 12 6.15 9.10 11.67
CA ALA A 12 7.18 8.05 11.55
C ALA A 12 8.63 8.59 11.64
N ALA A 13 8.84 9.86 11.29
CA ALA A 13 10.13 10.54 11.43
C ALA A 13 10.47 10.97 12.88
N ALA A 14 9.53 10.87 13.83
CA ALA A 14 9.69 11.33 15.22
C ALA A 14 9.64 10.19 16.26
N GLY A 15 9.87 8.94 15.85
CA GLY A 15 10.00 7.80 16.78
C GLY A 15 8.71 7.06 17.14
N ALA A 16 7.61 7.32 16.42
CA ALA A 16 6.39 6.51 16.47
C ALA A 16 6.32 5.64 15.20
N GLY A 17 7.16 4.59 15.12
CA GLY A 17 7.01 3.57 14.08
C GLY A 17 5.63 2.90 14.14
N LEU A 18 5.32 2.02 13.18
CA LEU A 18 4.05 1.27 13.00
C LEU A 18 3.39 0.64 14.24
N GLY A 19 3.90 0.78 15.46
CA GLY A 19 3.26 0.41 16.71
C GLY A 19 3.27 -1.10 16.91
N VAL A 20 3.96 -1.59 17.93
CA VAL A 20 4.07 -3.04 18.21
C VAL A 20 2.70 -3.72 18.32
N GLN A 21 1.70 -3.01 18.85
CA GLN A 21 0.33 -3.54 18.95
C GLN A 21 -0.37 -3.64 17.59
N PHE A 22 -0.10 -2.73 16.66
CA PHE A 22 -0.70 -2.69 15.34
C PHE A 22 -0.08 -3.70 14.37
N LEU A 23 1.25 -3.86 14.43
CA LEU A 23 1.97 -4.91 13.69
C LEU A 23 1.54 -6.33 14.09
N ARG A 24 1.19 -6.55 15.38
CA ARG A 24 0.59 -7.83 15.84
C ARG A 24 -0.79 -8.12 15.23
N HIS A 25 -1.56 -7.10 14.84
CA HIS A 25 -2.83 -7.31 14.14
C HIS A 25 -2.59 -7.66 12.67
N LEU A 26 -1.59 -7.03 12.03
CA LEU A 26 -1.21 -7.31 10.65
C LEU A 26 -0.75 -8.77 10.44
N SER A 27 -0.11 -9.39 11.43
CA SER A 27 0.29 -10.81 11.35
C SER A 27 -0.90 -11.78 11.15
N ARG A 28 -2.13 -11.37 11.49
CA ARG A 28 -3.36 -12.17 11.31
C ARG A 28 -4.12 -11.86 10.01
N THR A 29 -3.64 -10.90 9.21
CA THR A 29 -4.27 -10.53 7.94
C THR A 29 -3.78 -11.43 6.80
N ARG A 30 -4.69 -11.77 5.89
CA ARG A 30 -4.43 -12.67 4.74
C ARG A 30 -3.86 -11.91 3.53
N LEU A 31 -4.13 -10.62 3.43
CA LEU A 31 -3.70 -9.74 2.35
C LEU A 31 -3.30 -8.39 2.94
N LEU A 32 -2.14 -7.87 2.54
CA LEU A 32 -1.67 -6.55 2.91
C LEU A 32 -1.90 -5.57 1.75
N LEU A 33 -2.58 -4.46 2.03
CA LEU A 33 -2.70 -3.34 1.10
C LEU A 33 -1.79 -2.22 1.59
N HIS A 34 -0.91 -1.75 0.72
CA HIS A 34 0.01 -0.67 0.99
C HIS A 34 -0.44 0.55 0.24
N VAL A 35 -1.08 1.49 0.93
CA VAL A 35 -1.59 2.71 0.33
C VAL A 35 -0.50 3.79 0.37
N VAL A 36 -0.24 4.41 -0.78
CA VAL A 36 0.78 5.43 -0.96
C VAL A 36 0.17 6.62 -1.69
N ASP A 37 0.48 7.83 -1.23
CA ASP A 37 0.07 9.07 -1.89
C ASP A 37 0.98 9.36 -3.09
N ILE A 38 0.40 9.61 -4.27
CA ILE A 38 1.18 9.97 -5.47
C ILE A 38 1.54 11.46 -5.55
N ASN A 39 0.87 12.29 -4.76
CA ASN A 39 1.05 13.74 -4.76
C ASN A 39 1.24 14.27 -3.33
N ASP A 40 2.19 13.66 -2.62
CA ASP A 40 2.53 14.05 -1.25
C ASP A 40 3.15 15.46 -1.24
N SER A 41 2.54 16.37 -0.47
CA SER A 41 2.93 17.78 -0.40
C SER A 41 4.23 18.04 0.37
N SER A 42 4.76 17.04 1.08
CA SER A 42 6.03 17.12 1.81
C SER A 42 7.24 16.78 0.93
N GLY A 43 7.02 16.40 -0.34
CA GLY A 43 8.07 16.04 -1.29
C GLY A 43 8.57 14.60 -1.15
N VAL A 44 7.89 13.77 -0.35
CA VAL A 44 8.15 12.33 -0.28
C VAL A 44 7.64 11.67 -1.56
N THR A 45 8.55 11.07 -2.33
CA THR A 45 8.14 10.33 -3.53
C THR A 45 7.43 9.03 -3.16
N PRO A 46 6.54 8.50 -4.02
CA PRO A 46 5.85 7.23 -3.74
C PRO A 46 6.82 6.08 -3.49
N ARG A 47 7.92 6.04 -4.24
CA ARG A 47 9.03 5.10 -4.02
C ARG A 47 9.57 5.19 -2.60
N MET A 48 9.90 6.39 -2.12
CA MET A 48 10.47 6.60 -0.78
C MET A 48 9.51 6.14 0.30
N ALA A 49 8.22 6.47 0.15
CA ALA A 49 7.18 5.99 1.05
C ALA A 49 7.14 4.45 1.10
N VAL A 50 7.14 3.79 -0.07
CA VAL A 50 7.12 2.32 -0.12
C VAL A 50 8.34 1.70 0.58
N GLU A 51 9.53 2.21 0.29
CA GLU A 51 10.76 1.72 0.88
C GLU A 51 10.81 1.93 2.40
N ALA A 52 10.27 3.04 2.91
CA ALA A 52 10.23 3.32 4.34
C ALA A 52 9.40 2.26 5.08
N VAL A 53 8.18 1.99 4.61
CA VAL A 53 7.31 0.94 5.20
C VAL A 53 7.95 -0.42 5.09
N PHE A 54 8.58 -0.73 3.95
CA PHE A 54 9.24 -2.02 3.78
C PHE A 54 10.37 -2.22 4.79
N ARG A 55 11.17 -1.18 5.06
CA ARG A 55 12.23 -1.24 6.08
C ARG A 55 11.66 -1.45 7.48
N GLU A 56 10.58 -0.76 7.83
CA GLU A 56 9.93 -0.93 9.14
C GLU A 56 9.35 -2.33 9.32
N LEU A 57 8.64 -2.85 8.31
CA LEU A 57 8.10 -4.21 8.32
C LEU A 57 9.23 -5.24 8.47
N LYS A 58 10.32 -5.09 7.72
CA LYS A 58 11.49 -5.97 7.79
C LYS A 58 12.18 -5.93 9.15
N ALA A 59 12.25 -4.76 9.78
CA ALA A 59 12.82 -4.61 11.11
C ALA A 59 11.97 -5.29 12.20
N PHE A 60 10.66 -5.37 12.00
CA PHE A 60 9.75 -6.02 12.93
C PHE A 60 9.70 -7.53 12.76
N ASP A 61 9.40 -8.00 11.55
CA ASP A 61 9.24 -9.42 11.23
C ASP A 61 9.50 -9.64 9.75
N GLN A 62 10.58 -10.37 9.44
CA GLN A 62 10.94 -10.66 8.06
C GLN A 62 9.86 -11.48 7.34
N GLN A 63 9.17 -12.39 8.03
CA GLN A 63 8.06 -13.14 7.41
C GLN A 63 6.91 -12.22 7.03
N LEU A 64 6.64 -11.17 7.83
CA LEU A 64 5.62 -10.17 7.51
C LEU A 64 6.04 -9.30 6.31
N ALA A 65 7.32 -8.97 6.20
CA ALA A 65 7.86 -8.19 5.09
C ALA A 65 7.82 -8.94 3.75
N ASP A 66 8.00 -10.26 3.78
CA ASP A 66 7.95 -11.16 2.62
C ASP A 66 6.52 -11.58 2.21
N ARG A 67 5.48 -11.19 2.97
CA ARG A 67 4.09 -11.51 2.61
C ARG A 67 3.65 -10.83 1.32
N ASP A 68 2.70 -11.49 0.66
CA ASP A 68 1.95 -10.93 -0.45
C ASP A 68 1.32 -9.60 -0.06
N ARG A 69 1.74 -8.55 -0.76
CA ARG A 69 1.34 -7.17 -0.54
C ARG A 69 1.00 -6.54 -1.86
N TRP A 70 -0.12 -5.84 -1.91
CA TRP A 70 -0.55 -5.07 -3.08
C TRP A 70 -0.28 -3.60 -2.84
N LEU A 71 0.14 -2.90 -3.90
CA LEU A 71 0.42 -1.48 -3.84
C LEU A 71 -0.80 -0.69 -4.29
N VAL A 72 -1.19 0.34 -3.55
CA VAL A 72 -2.35 1.16 -3.88
C VAL A 72 -1.90 2.61 -3.91
N PHE A 73 -1.71 3.12 -5.12
CA PHE A 73 -1.46 4.53 -5.37
C PHE A 73 -2.76 5.30 -5.21
N SER A 74 -2.81 6.25 -4.28
CA SER A 74 -3.98 7.06 -3.95
C SER A 74 -3.79 8.50 -4.38
N LYS A 75 -4.90 9.25 -4.44
CA LYS A 75 -4.97 10.66 -4.89
C LYS A 75 -4.62 10.85 -6.36
N SER A 76 -5.04 9.91 -7.22
CA SER A 76 -4.90 10.05 -8.68
C SER A 76 -5.53 11.33 -9.23
N ASP A 77 -6.58 11.82 -8.59
CA ASP A 77 -7.28 13.07 -8.92
C ASP A 77 -6.41 14.34 -8.79
N CYS A 78 -5.29 14.27 -8.09
CA CYS A 78 -4.42 15.43 -7.89
C CYS A 78 -3.42 15.65 -9.04
N LEU A 79 -3.29 14.70 -9.97
CA LEU A 79 -2.35 14.75 -11.09
C LEU A 79 -3.08 14.51 -12.41
N ASP A 80 -2.51 15.02 -13.51
CA ASP A 80 -2.96 14.61 -14.84
C ASP A 80 -2.79 13.08 -15.01
N PRO A 81 -3.73 12.37 -15.66
CA PRO A 81 -3.69 10.92 -15.78
C PRO A 81 -2.38 10.38 -16.38
N ALA A 82 -1.82 11.08 -17.37
CA ALA A 82 -0.55 10.72 -17.98
C ALA A 82 0.63 10.84 -17.00
N VAL A 83 0.61 11.84 -16.12
CA VAL A 83 1.63 12.04 -15.08
C VAL A 83 1.48 11.00 -13.98
N ALA A 84 0.24 10.75 -13.52
CA ALA A 84 -0.04 9.73 -12.52
C ALA A 84 0.44 8.34 -12.96
N SER A 85 0.15 7.95 -14.21
CA SER A 85 0.64 6.69 -14.78
C SER A 85 2.17 6.64 -14.84
N ALA A 86 2.84 7.71 -15.29
CA ALA A 86 4.30 7.75 -15.36
C ALA A 86 4.95 7.58 -13.97
N VAL A 87 4.44 8.26 -12.95
CA VAL A 87 4.93 8.15 -11.56
C VAL A 87 4.74 6.72 -11.03
N CYS A 88 3.61 6.08 -11.32
CA CYS A 88 3.35 4.70 -10.92
C CYS A 88 4.34 3.75 -11.61
N GLU A 89 4.50 3.85 -12.92
CA GLU A 89 5.40 3.00 -13.71
C GLU A 89 6.86 3.14 -13.25
N GLU A 90 7.33 4.38 -13.04
CA GLU A 90 8.67 4.65 -12.51
C GLU A 90 8.87 4.00 -11.14
N THR A 91 7.88 4.16 -10.25
CA THR A 91 7.93 3.58 -8.90
C THR A 91 7.97 2.05 -8.94
N LEU A 92 7.12 1.43 -9.77
CA LEU A 92 7.06 -0.02 -9.92
C LEU A 92 8.35 -0.60 -10.51
N ALA A 93 8.90 0.06 -11.54
CA ALA A 93 10.15 -0.32 -12.16
C ALA A 93 11.33 -0.22 -11.19
N ALA A 94 11.41 0.89 -10.45
CA ALA A 94 12.44 1.13 -9.43
C ALA A 94 12.43 0.07 -8.31
N LEU A 95 11.24 -0.40 -7.93
CA LEU A 95 11.07 -1.40 -6.88
C LEU A 95 11.11 -2.85 -7.41
N ALA A 96 11.23 -3.04 -8.73
CA ALA A 96 11.02 -4.32 -9.40
C ALA A 96 9.74 -5.03 -8.94
N TRP A 97 8.66 -4.26 -8.79
CA TRP A 97 7.42 -4.73 -8.18
C TRP A 97 6.67 -5.68 -9.11
N LYS A 98 6.29 -6.86 -8.59
CA LYS A 98 5.62 -7.92 -9.36
C LYS A 98 4.19 -8.21 -8.90
N ASN A 99 3.83 -7.73 -7.71
CA ASN A 99 2.52 -7.99 -7.13
C ASN A 99 1.47 -7.03 -7.74
N PRO A 100 0.17 -7.35 -7.59
CA PRO A 100 -0.88 -6.45 -8.02
C PRO A 100 -0.72 -5.04 -7.45
N TRP A 101 -1.08 -4.06 -8.26
CA TRP A 101 -1.12 -2.66 -7.87
C TRP A 101 -2.36 -1.99 -8.45
N PHE A 102 -2.78 -0.90 -7.81
CA PHE A 102 -3.95 -0.12 -8.19
C PHE A 102 -3.63 1.37 -8.13
N LEU A 103 -4.25 2.13 -9.02
CA LEU A 103 -4.32 3.59 -8.95
C LEU A 103 -5.76 3.97 -8.63
N ILE A 104 -5.95 4.72 -7.55
CA ILE A 104 -7.27 5.07 -7.04
C ILE A 104 -7.39 6.56 -6.70
N SER A 105 -8.63 7.04 -6.75
CA SER A 105 -9.03 8.30 -6.14
C SER A 105 -10.08 8.03 -5.06
N GLY A 106 -9.79 8.48 -3.83
CA GLY A 106 -10.77 8.47 -2.76
C GLY A 106 -11.88 9.52 -2.96
N VAL A 107 -11.62 10.56 -3.75
CA VAL A 107 -12.57 11.66 -4.01
C VAL A 107 -13.55 11.31 -5.12
N SER A 108 -13.03 10.85 -6.27
CA SER A 108 -13.88 10.49 -7.41
C SER A 108 -14.40 9.04 -7.35
N GLY A 109 -13.77 8.18 -6.54
CA GLY A 109 -14.06 6.75 -6.49
C GLY A 109 -13.45 5.95 -7.64
N GLU A 110 -12.67 6.61 -8.51
CA GLU A 110 -11.97 5.95 -9.61
C GLU A 110 -11.02 4.87 -9.10
N GLY A 111 -10.97 3.72 -9.78
CA GLY A 111 -10.14 2.58 -9.43
C GLY A 111 -10.58 1.80 -8.17
N CYS A 112 -11.35 2.40 -7.26
CA CYS A 112 -11.79 1.78 -6.01
C CYS A 112 -12.66 0.54 -6.24
N GLN A 113 -13.59 0.60 -7.20
CA GLN A 113 -14.49 -0.53 -7.47
C GLN A 113 -13.73 -1.74 -8.03
N GLU A 114 -12.84 -1.52 -8.98
CA GLU A 114 -12.01 -2.59 -9.56
C GLU A 114 -11.10 -3.21 -8.49
N MET A 115 -10.47 -2.37 -7.66
CA MET A 115 -9.65 -2.82 -6.54
C MET A 115 -10.46 -3.71 -5.58
N CYS A 116 -11.64 -3.26 -5.14
CA CYS A 116 -12.51 -4.03 -4.26
C CYS A 116 -12.92 -5.38 -4.87
N GLN A 117 -13.25 -5.41 -6.16
CA GLN A 117 -13.59 -6.66 -6.86
C GLN A 117 -12.41 -7.64 -6.90
N LYS A 118 -11.20 -7.15 -7.19
CA LYS A 118 -9.97 -7.96 -7.19
C LYS A 118 -9.64 -8.50 -5.82
N ILE A 119 -9.76 -7.68 -4.78
CA ILE A 119 -9.57 -8.09 -3.39
C ILE A 119 -10.57 -9.20 -3.03
N TRP A 120 -11.85 -9.01 -3.37
CA TRP A 120 -12.89 -10.01 -3.10
C TRP A 120 -12.57 -11.35 -3.77
N HIS A 121 -12.20 -11.32 -5.06
CA HIS A 121 -11.82 -12.54 -5.79
C HIS A 121 -10.59 -13.23 -5.18
N LYS A 122 -9.56 -12.48 -4.76
CA LYS A 122 -8.38 -13.04 -4.10
C LYS A 122 -8.75 -13.72 -2.78
N LEU A 123 -9.52 -13.04 -1.94
CA LEU A 123 -9.91 -13.55 -0.62
C LEU A 123 -10.83 -14.78 -0.70
N ASP A 124 -11.72 -14.81 -1.70
CA ASP A 124 -12.60 -15.95 -1.96
C ASP A 124 -11.82 -17.16 -2.47
N THR A 125 -10.91 -16.96 -3.43
CA THR A 125 -10.04 -18.03 -3.95
C THR A 125 -9.21 -18.65 -2.84
N ASP A 126 -8.54 -17.83 -2.03
CA ASP A 126 -7.73 -18.32 -0.91
C ASP A 126 -8.59 -19.01 0.16
N GLY A 127 -9.88 -18.65 0.28
CA GLY A 127 -10.83 -19.25 1.21
C GLY A 127 -11.30 -20.65 0.83
N ARG A 128 -11.11 -21.07 -0.42
CA ARG A 128 -11.49 -22.40 -0.93
C ARG A 128 -10.35 -23.43 -0.89
N GLU A 129 -9.14 -23.00 -0.57
CA GLU A 129 -7.94 -23.86 -0.46
C GLU A 129 -7.57 -24.20 1.01
N HIS A 130 -8.48 -23.94 1.96
CA HIS A 130 -8.43 -24.40 3.36
C HIS A 130 -9.74 -25.11 3.70
#